data_AF-A0A972EA49-F1
#
_entry.id   AF-A0A972EA49-F1
#
_cell.length_a   1.000
_cell.length_b   1.000
_cell.length_c   1.000
_cell.angle_alpha   90.00
_cell.angle_beta   90.00
_cell.angle_gamma   90.00
#
_symmetry.space_group_name_H-M   'P 1'
#
loop_
_entity.id
_entity.type
_entity.pdbx_description
1 polymer ?
#
loop_
_entity_poly.entity_id
_entity_poly.type
_entity_poly.pdbx_seq_one_letter_code
_entity_poly.pdbx_strand_id
1 'polypeptide(L)'
;MKNPLRQQAFNKAKNNIYANIAIGIFCGLAMILVTMLTLIDFAFLIIVIPFFLLPFLFACHISSYYLQINQPVSMPGFFSYFLGYFRPQFRGTFRAISSFAKAVLFYLGGTFVFSAILYFIFQSYYGQFFVDAIEEFVVVFNLNELSIEDFNNMLNANNGLLLTFFTYAEAMAIAPLMLSFIYFISFSSISLYYRANVLVSTIPIIRLCVNNTYRRFGKEMRKDWWALNWPLLALSVFGMVVASVICIFAIQDITLLPSLVMIGSVALLFIFLPFYYPNIEVIYKKYENHFKQGNEQAINEIIQKLQRSIDFSAEEKKNIEESLKNEQNDDDNQ
;
A
#
# COMPACT_ATOMS: atom_id res chain seq x y z
N MET A 1 7.57 -16.42 24.84
CA MET A 1 6.37 -17.14 24.36
C MET A 1 6.30 -17.05 22.83
N LYS A 2 6.18 -18.17 22.12
CA LYS A 2 6.04 -18.16 20.64
C LYS A 2 4.66 -17.58 20.29
N ASN A 3 4.60 -16.57 19.42
CA ASN A 3 3.34 -15.98 18.99
C ASN A 3 2.53 -17.02 18.17
N PRO A 4 1.33 -17.43 18.61
CA PRO A 4 0.56 -18.48 17.93
C PRO A 4 0.19 -18.12 16.49
N LEU A 5 -0.02 -16.83 16.20
CA LEU A 5 -0.29 -16.36 14.83
C LEU A 5 0.90 -16.55 13.90
N ARG A 6 2.14 -16.35 14.40
CA ARG A 6 3.35 -16.58 13.62
C ARG A 6 3.50 -18.05 13.25
N GLN A 7 3.15 -18.95 14.17
CA GLN A 7 3.20 -20.39 13.90
C GLN A 7 2.15 -20.81 12.86
N GLN A 8 0.92 -20.31 12.99
CA GLN A 8 -0.14 -20.58 12.01
C GLN A 8 0.26 -20.11 10.61
N ALA A 9 0.75 -18.88 10.49
CA ALA A 9 1.18 -18.32 9.20
C ALA A 9 2.38 -19.08 8.61
N PHE A 10 3.36 -19.43 9.44
CA PHE A 10 4.51 -20.23 9.01
C PHE A 10 4.12 -21.62 8.51
N ASN A 11 3.28 -22.34 9.25
CA ASN A 11 2.80 -23.67 8.85
C ASN A 11 2.05 -23.61 7.52
N LYS A 12 1.22 -22.58 7.35
CA LYS A 12 0.47 -22.36 6.12
C LYS A 12 1.36 -22.04 4.92
N ALA A 13 2.36 -21.19 5.12
CA ALA A 13 3.36 -20.89 4.09
C ALA A 13 4.17 -22.15 3.73
N LYS A 14 4.54 -22.96 4.73
CA LYS A 14 5.32 -24.20 4.56
C LYS A 14 4.59 -25.25 3.72
N ASN A 15 3.28 -25.43 3.94
CA ASN A 15 2.50 -26.46 3.24
C ASN A 15 2.47 -26.26 1.71
N ASN A 16 2.53 -25.01 1.25
CA ASN A 16 2.49 -24.64 -0.17
C ASN A 16 3.72 -23.84 -0.61
N ILE A 17 4.89 -24.13 -0.02
CA ILE A 17 6.06 -23.25 -0.12
C ILE A 17 6.53 -22.99 -1.54
N TYR A 18 6.57 -24.01 -2.41
CA TYR A 18 7.00 -23.85 -3.81
C TYR A 18 6.05 -22.95 -4.60
N ALA A 19 4.74 -23.12 -4.41
CA ALA A 19 3.74 -22.32 -5.10
C ALA A 19 3.73 -20.87 -4.59
N ASN A 20 3.88 -20.68 -3.27
CA ASN A 20 4.04 -19.35 -2.67
C ASN A 20 5.32 -18.65 -3.14
N ILE A 21 6.43 -19.39 -3.31
CA ILE A 21 7.67 -18.87 -3.88
C ILE A 21 7.43 -18.43 -5.33
N ALA A 22 6.79 -19.25 -6.16
CA ALA A 22 6.49 -18.89 -7.54
C ALA A 22 5.66 -17.61 -7.62
N ILE A 23 4.56 -17.51 -6.86
CA ILE A 23 3.74 -16.29 -6.80
C ILE A 23 4.55 -15.10 -6.30
N GLY A 24 5.39 -15.30 -5.27
CA GLY A 24 6.27 -14.26 -4.75
C GLY A 24 7.25 -13.73 -5.79
N ILE A 25 7.88 -14.62 -6.56
CA ILE A 25 8.79 -14.25 -7.64
C ILE A 25 8.05 -13.48 -8.74
N PHE A 26 6.92 -13.98 -9.23
CA PHE A 26 6.14 -13.29 -10.27
C PHE A 26 5.66 -11.91 -9.80
N CYS A 27 5.16 -11.83 -8.57
CA CYS A 27 4.74 -10.57 -7.96
C CYS A 27 5.89 -9.58 -7.84
N GLY A 28 7.04 -10.04 -7.34
CA GLY A 28 8.20 -9.18 -7.23
C GLY A 28 8.63 -8.68 -8.59
N LEU A 29 8.73 -9.56 -9.60
CA LEU A 29 9.21 -9.18 -10.94
C LEU A 29 8.32 -8.09 -11.53
N ALA A 30 7.00 -8.23 -11.38
CA ALA A 30 6.05 -7.19 -11.75
C ALA A 30 6.30 -5.87 -11.00
N MET A 31 6.54 -5.92 -9.68
CA MET A 31 6.85 -4.71 -8.91
C MET A 31 8.17 -4.05 -9.34
N ILE A 32 9.24 -4.81 -9.61
CA ILE A 32 10.50 -4.26 -10.15
C ILE A 32 10.26 -3.61 -11.50
N LEU A 33 9.61 -4.32 -12.43
CA LEU A 33 9.35 -3.81 -13.77
C LEU A 33 8.56 -2.49 -13.73
N VAL A 34 7.53 -2.42 -12.88
CA VAL A 34 6.76 -1.18 -12.70
C VAL A 34 7.62 -0.07 -12.08
N THR A 35 8.46 -0.40 -11.10
CA THR A 35 9.32 0.59 -10.43
C THR A 35 10.45 1.06 -11.33
N MET A 36 10.95 0.22 -12.26
CA MET A 36 11.96 0.61 -13.26
C MET A 36 11.47 1.70 -14.21
N LEU A 37 10.16 1.92 -14.35
CA LEU A 37 9.62 3.03 -15.13
C LEU A 37 9.97 4.41 -14.54
N THR A 38 10.37 4.47 -13.26
CA THR A 38 10.93 5.70 -12.63
C THR A 38 12.26 6.13 -13.24
N LEU A 39 12.95 5.25 -13.98
CA LEU A 39 14.13 5.64 -14.75
C LEU A 39 13.78 6.45 -15.99
N ILE A 40 12.51 6.41 -16.43
CA ILE A 40 12.01 7.24 -17.54
C ILE A 40 11.38 8.50 -16.97
N ASP A 41 10.33 8.34 -16.14
CA ASP A 41 9.66 9.44 -15.45
C ASP A 41 8.83 8.89 -14.28
N PHE A 42 8.85 9.58 -13.14
CA PHE A 42 8.02 9.28 -11.97
C PHE A 42 6.52 9.38 -12.28
N ALA A 43 6.10 10.23 -13.22
CA ALA A 43 4.70 10.42 -13.59
C ALA A 43 4.05 9.12 -14.09
N PHE A 44 4.81 8.22 -14.73
CA PHE A 44 4.28 6.94 -15.21
C PHE A 44 3.71 6.07 -14.09
N LEU A 45 4.25 6.16 -12.87
CA LEU A 45 3.77 5.38 -11.73
C LEU A 45 2.32 5.69 -11.37
N ILE A 46 1.85 6.92 -11.62
CA ILE A 46 0.46 7.35 -11.34
C ILE A 46 -0.55 6.53 -12.15
N ILE A 47 -0.17 6.12 -13.36
CA ILE A 47 -1.01 5.33 -14.26
C ILE A 47 -0.74 3.83 -14.06
N VAL A 48 0.53 3.43 -14.02
CA VAL A 48 0.88 2.01 -14.05
C VAL A 48 0.53 1.32 -12.73
N ILE A 49 0.64 2.00 -11.58
CA ILE A 49 0.30 1.38 -10.29
C ILE A 49 -1.19 1.01 -10.21
N PRO A 50 -2.16 1.91 -10.46
CA PRO A 50 -3.58 1.57 -10.36
C PRO A 50 -4.08 0.59 -11.42
N PHE A 51 -3.56 0.68 -12.65
CA PHE A 51 -4.08 -0.07 -13.80
C PHE A 51 -3.34 -1.38 -14.09
N PHE A 52 -2.11 -1.56 -13.59
CA PHE A 52 -1.33 -2.76 -13.81
C PHE A 52 -0.90 -3.42 -12.50
N LEU A 53 -0.22 -2.69 -11.63
CA LEU A 53 0.37 -3.30 -10.43
C LEU A 53 -0.68 -3.79 -9.43
N LEU A 54 -1.69 -2.98 -9.13
CA LEU A 54 -2.74 -3.37 -8.18
C LEU A 54 -3.61 -4.54 -8.66
N PRO A 55 -4.08 -4.58 -9.92
CA PRO A 55 -4.72 -5.78 -10.47
C PRO A 55 -3.82 -7.02 -10.42
N PHE A 56 -2.51 -6.86 -10.63
CA PHE A 56 -1.56 -7.97 -10.53
C PHE A 56 -1.43 -8.47 -9.08
N LEU A 57 -1.28 -7.55 -8.11
CA LEU A 57 -1.26 -7.87 -6.68
C LEU A 57 -2.56 -8.52 -6.23
N PHE A 58 -3.70 -8.06 -6.73
CA PHE A 58 -5.01 -8.67 -6.51
C PHE A 58 -5.01 -10.13 -6.98
N ALA A 59 -4.59 -10.38 -8.22
CA ALA A 59 -4.56 -11.71 -8.79
C ALA A 59 -3.62 -12.64 -7.99
N CYS A 60 -2.49 -12.13 -7.49
CA CYS A 60 -1.58 -12.90 -6.63
C CYS A 60 -2.21 -13.29 -5.29
N HIS A 61 -2.93 -12.37 -4.62
CA HIS A 61 -3.61 -12.69 -3.35
C HIS A 61 -4.68 -13.77 -3.55
N ILE A 62 -5.52 -13.60 -4.57
CA ILE A 62 -6.58 -14.57 -4.85
C ILE A 62 -5.97 -15.91 -5.28
N SER A 63 -4.94 -15.91 -6.12
CA SER A 63 -4.24 -17.15 -6.51
C SER A 63 -3.64 -17.86 -5.29
N SER A 64 -3.03 -17.14 -4.36
CA SER A 64 -2.52 -17.71 -3.10
C SER A 64 -3.65 -18.28 -2.24
N TYR A 65 -4.81 -17.63 -2.19
CA TYR A 65 -5.99 -18.15 -1.50
C TYR A 65 -6.48 -19.47 -2.12
N TYR A 66 -6.63 -19.53 -3.45
CA TYR A 66 -7.11 -20.72 -4.15
C TYR A 66 -6.15 -21.91 -4.05
N LEU A 67 -4.83 -21.68 -4.05
CA LEU A 67 -3.85 -22.73 -3.79
C LEU A 67 -4.01 -23.36 -2.40
N GLN A 68 -4.43 -22.58 -1.40
CA GLN A 68 -4.58 -23.08 -0.04
C GLN A 68 -5.85 -23.90 0.18
N ILE A 69 -6.84 -23.76 -0.71
CA ILE A 69 -8.02 -24.64 -0.77
C ILE A 69 -7.84 -25.78 -1.79
N ASN A 70 -6.59 -26.08 -2.18
CA ASN A 70 -6.20 -27.15 -3.11
C ASN A 70 -6.84 -27.05 -4.50
N GLN A 71 -7.15 -25.84 -4.96
CA GLN A 71 -7.62 -25.61 -6.33
C GLN A 71 -6.46 -25.11 -7.21
N PRO A 72 -6.13 -25.80 -8.31
CA PRO A 72 -5.02 -25.41 -9.16
C PRO A 72 -5.32 -24.09 -9.87
N VAL A 73 -4.33 -23.18 -9.87
CA VAL A 73 -4.41 -21.91 -10.61
C VAL A 73 -3.92 -22.14 -12.03
N SER A 74 -4.84 -22.16 -12.99
CA SER A 74 -4.53 -22.17 -14.43
C SER A 74 -4.29 -20.73 -14.94
N MET A 75 -3.62 -20.56 -16.08
CA MET A 75 -3.42 -19.23 -16.68
C MET A 75 -4.76 -18.51 -16.99
N PRO A 76 -5.79 -19.19 -17.54
CA PRO A 76 -7.13 -18.60 -17.66
C PRO A 76 -7.74 -18.23 -16.30
N GLY A 77 -7.50 -19.04 -15.25
CA GLY A 77 -7.90 -18.73 -13.88
C GLY A 77 -7.25 -17.45 -13.36
N PHE A 78 -5.93 -17.30 -13.54
CA PHE A 78 -5.20 -16.10 -13.16
C PHE A 78 -5.74 -14.85 -13.85
N PHE A 79 -5.94 -14.88 -15.16
CA PHE A 79 -6.52 -13.74 -15.90
C PHE A 79 -7.96 -13.44 -15.47
N SER A 80 -8.74 -14.47 -15.14
CA SER A 80 -10.07 -14.28 -14.54
C SER A 80 -9.99 -13.53 -13.21
N TYR A 81 -9.02 -13.85 -12.35
CA TYR A 81 -8.76 -13.09 -11.11
C TYR A 81 -8.27 -11.67 -11.40
N PHE A 82 -7.34 -11.48 -12.33
CA PHE A 82 -6.87 -10.16 -12.73
C PHE A 82 -8.02 -9.25 -13.19
N LEU A 83 -8.87 -9.74 -14.10
CA LEU A 83 -10.07 -9.04 -14.55
C LEU A 83 -11.10 -8.87 -13.41
N GLY A 84 -11.09 -9.80 -12.45
CA GLY A 84 -11.85 -9.73 -11.21
C GLY A 84 -11.63 -8.41 -10.46
N TYR A 85 -10.41 -7.86 -10.44
CA TYR A 85 -10.12 -6.59 -9.78
C TYR A 85 -11.01 -5.43 -10.25
N PHE A 86 -11.32 -5.39 -11.55
CA PHE A 86 -12.14 -4.34 -12.16
C PHE A 86 -13.64 -4.54 -11.94
N ARG A 87 -14.06 -5.68 -11.37
CA ARG A 87 -15.47 -5.93 -11.08
C ARG A 87 -15.96 -5.03 -9.95
N PRO A 88 -17.25 -4.62 -9.96
CA PRO A 88 -17.84 -3.81 -8.91
C PRO A 88 -17.54 -4.33 -7.50
N GLN A 89 -17.71 -5.63 -7.24
CA GLN A 89 -17.50 -6.26 -5.94
C GLN A 89 -16.09 -6.02 -5.32
N PHE A 90 -15.06 -5.87 -6.14
CA PHE A 90 -13.68 -5.66 -5.70
C PHE A 90 -13.20 -4.20 -5.82
N ARG A 91 -14.08 -3.30 -6.28
CA ARG A 91 -13.75 -1.88 -6.43
C ARG A 91 -13.35 -1.26 -5.09
N GLY A 92 -12.14 -0.70 -5.06
CA GLY A 92 -11.60 0.00 -3.89
C GLY A 92 -11.10 -0.92 -2.77
N THR A 93 -10.82 -2.20 -3.05
CA THR A 93 -10.25 -3.15 -2.07
C THR A 93 -8.91 -2.67 -1.50
N PHE A 94 -8.00 -2.25 -2.36
CA PHE A 94 -6.68 -1.74 -1.95
C PHE A 94 -6.70 -0.28 -1.51
N ARG A 95 -7.84 0.42 -1.68
CA ARG A 95 -7.99 1.87 -1.43
C ARG A 95 -6.84 2.71 -2.01
N ALA A 96 -6.37 2.32 -3.20
CA ALA A 96 -5.19 2.83 -3.89
C ALA A 96 -4.99 4.35 -3.75
N ILE A 97 -6.00 5.12 -4.16
CA ILE A 97 -5.98 6.58 -4.16
C ILE A 97 -5.82 7.14 -2.74
N SER A 98 -6.53 6.57 -1.76
CA SER A 98 -6.41 7.02 -0.37
C SER A 98 -5.06 6.64 0.24
N SER A 99 -4.54 5.45 -0.08
CA SER A 99 -3.21 5.01 0.36
C SER A 99 -2.11 5.86 -0.26
N PHE A 100 -2.21 6.17 -1.54
CA PHE A 100 -1.31 7.08 -2.26
C PHE A 100 -1.37 8.49 -1.68
N ALA A 101 -2.55 9.08 -1.52
CA ALA A 101 -2.71 10.41 -0.95
C ALA A 101 -2.12 10.51 0.47
N LYS A 102 -2.33 9.49 1.31
CA LYS A 102 -1.67 9.42 2.63
C LYS A 102 -0.15 9.34 2.49
N ALA A 103 0.35 8.51 1.58
CA ALA A 103 1.78 8.37 1.37
C ALA A 103 2.42 9.66 0.86
N VAL A 104 1.74 10.42 0.01
CA VAL A 104 2.15 11.76 -0.43
C VAL A 104 2.24 12.72 0.77
N LEU A 105 1.34 12.64 1.75
CA LEU A 105 1.49 13.44 2.98
C LEU A 105 2.76 13.07 3.77
N PHE A 106 3.12 11.78 3.82
CA PHE A 106 4.39 11.33 4.41
C PHE A 106 5.60 11.77 3.59
N TYR A 107 5.49 11.81 2.26
CA TYR A 107 6.51 12.37 1.39
C TYR A 107 6.73 13.86 1.69
N LEU A 108 5.67 14.68 1.66
CA LEU A 108 5.76 16.11 1.94
C LEU A 108 6.35 16.41 3.32
N GLY A 109 5.89 15.69 4.35
CA GLY A 109 6.48 15.79 5.69
C GLY A 109 7.94 15.34 5.72
N GLY A 110 8.27 14.27 5.00
CA GLY A 110 9.63 13.78 4.82
C GLY A 110 10.53 14.80 4.14
N THR A 111 10.11 15.40 3.03
CA THR A 111 10.84 16.44 2.31
C THR A 111 11.16 17.60 3.24
N PHE A 112 10.19 18.09 4.03
CA PHE A 112 10.47 19.17 4.98
C PHE A 112 11.52 18.77 6.03
N VAL A 113 11.37 17.60 6.65
CA VAL A 113 12.28 17.13 7.72
C VAL A 113 13.68 16.84 7.16
N PHE A 114 13.79 16.13 6.05
CA PHE A 114 15.08 15.73 5.48
C PHE A 114 15.79 16.90 4.80
N SER A 115 15.07 17.80 4.12
CA SER A 115 15.69 19.03 3.60
C SER A 115 16.22 19.90 4.73
N ALA A 116 15.52 20.01 5.87
CA ALA A 116 16.03 20.75 7.02
C ALA A 116 17.29 20.12 7.62
N ILE A 117 17.31 18.79 7.79
CA ILE A 117 18.50 18.06 8.28
C ILE A 117 19.67 18.24 7.30
N LEU A 118 19.44 18.03 6.01
CA LEU A 118 20.46 18.18 4.98
C LEU A 118 20.95 19.61 4.86
N TYR A 119 20.08 20.61 5.07
CA TYR A 119 20.47 22.02 5.08
C TYR A 119 21.53 22.26 6.15
N PHE A 120 21.32 21.79 7.39
CA PHE A 120 22.31 21.93 8.46
C PHE A 120 23.61 21.17 8.15
N ILE A 121 23.53 19.99 7.54
CA ILE A 121 24.71 19.22 7.12
C ILE A 121 25.49 20.03 6.08
N PHE A 122 24.86 20.42 4.98
CA PHE A 122 25.52 21.14 3.88
C PHE A 122 26.04 22.50 4.34
N GLN A 123 25.28 23.24 5.14
CA GLN A 123 25.76 24.48 5.76
C GLN A 123 27.00 24.24 6.62
N SER A 124 27.06 23.14 7.37
CA SER A 124 28.23 22.82 8.21
C SER A 124 29.48 22.45 7.39
N TYR A 125 29.30 21.79 6.23
CA TYR A 125 30.41 21.37 5.36
C TYR A 125 30.87 22.44 4.38
N TYR A 126 29.95 23.21 3.81
CA TYR A 126 30.20 24.18 2.74
C TYR A 126 30.10 25.64 3.21
N GLY A 127 29.60 25.89 4.42
CA GLY A 127 29.56 27.22 5.03
C GLY A 127 28.65 28.21 4.28
N GLN A 128 29.08 29.48 4.25
CA GLN A 128 28.33 30.58 3.64
C GLN A 128 28.09 30.35 2.14
N PHE A 129 29.01 29.67 1.45
CA PHE A 129 28.86 29.37 0.02
C PHE A 129 27.57 28.61 -0.30
N PHE A 130 27.17 27.66 0.55
CA PHE A 130 25.90 26.93 0.37
C PHE A 130 24.69 27.81 0.71
N VAL A 131 24.82 28.66 1.74
CA VAL A 131 23.74 29.57 2.16
C VAL A 131 23.44 30.57 1.04
N ASP A 132 24.48 31.18 0.47
CA ASP A 132 24.36 32.13 -0.64
C ASP A 132 23.70 31.47 -1.87
N ALA A 133 24.10 30.23 -2.20
CA ALA A 133 23.52 29.49 -3.32
C ALA A 133 22.03 29.16 -3.10
N ILE A 134 21.61 28.85 -1.87
CA ILE A 134 20.20 28.62 -1.53
C ILE A 134 19.40 29.93 -1.57
N GLU A 135 19.97 31.04 -1.08
CA GLU A 135 19.32 32.36 -1.12
C GLU A 135 19.13 32.83 -2.57
N GLU A 136 20.15 32.67 -3.41
CA GLU A 136 20.07 32.93 -4.85
C GLU A 136 18.96 32.09 -5.50
N PHE A 137 18.92 30.78 -5.19
CA PHE A 137 17.85 29.89 -5.66
C PHE A 137 16.46 30.38 -5.27
N VAL A 138 16.25 30.79 -4.02
CA VAL A 138 14.96 31.28 -3.52
C VAL A 138 14.55 32.60 -4.18
N VAL A 139 15.49 33.54 -4.33
CA VAL A 139 15.24 34.83 -4.98
C VAL A 139 14.80 34.61 -6.42
N VAL A 140 15.50 33.77 -7.17
CA VAL A 140 15.22 33.53 -8.57
C VAL A 140 13.91 32.74 -8.75
N PHE A 141 13.63 31.76 -7.88
CA PHE A 141 12.36 31.02 -7.90
C PHE A 141 11.14 31.94 -7.65
N ASN A 142 11.27 32.96 -6.80
CA ASN A 142 10.19 33.89 -6.50
C ASN A 142 9.88 34.88 -7.64
N LEU A 143 10.77 35.03 -8.62
CA LEU A 143 10.59 35.98 -9.73
C LEU A 143 9.68 35.45 -10.85
N ASN A 144 9.18 34.21 -10.78
CA ASN A 144 8.18 33.59 -11.69
C ASN A 144 8.50 33.63 -13.21
N GLU A 145 9.66 34.14 -13.64
CA GLU A 145 10.07 34.27 -15.05
C GLU A 145 11.25 33.36 -15.44
N LEU A 146 11.46 32.27 -14.71
CA LEU A 146 12.51 31.29 -15.02
C LEU A 146 12.13 30.40 -16.19
N SER A 147 12.95 30.39 -17.25
CA SER A 147 12.92 29.31 -18.23
C SER A 147 13.43 28.00 -17.61
N ILE A 148 13.07 26.86 -18.19
CA ILE A 148 13.55 25.53 -17.75
C ILE A 148 15.09 25.44 -17.85
N GLU A 149 15.68 26.13 -18.84
CA GLU A 149 17.11 26.15 -19.08
C GLU A 149 17.86 26.93 -17.98
N ASP A 150 17.32 28.08 -17.57
CA ASP A 150 17.86 28.88 -16.46
C ASP A 150 17.79 28.13 -15.13
N PHE A 151 16.69 27.40 -14.90
CA PHE A 151 16.53 26.55 -13.72
C PHE A 151 17.58 25.42 -13.66
N ASN A 152 17.79 24.72 -14.78
CA ASN A 152 18.79 23.66 -14.87
C ASN A 152 20.22 24.21 -14.74
N ASN A 153 20.51 25.39 -15.31
CA ASN A 153 21.80 26.05 -15.18
C ASN A 153 22.10 26.41 -13.72
N MET A 154 21.10 26.88 -12.96
CA MET A 154 21.26 27.15 -11.53
C MET A 154 21.48 25.90 -10.69
N LEU A 155 20.75 24.81 -10.95
CA LEU A 155 20.94 23.55 -10.23
C LEU A 155 22.34 22.96 -10.44
N ASN A 156 22.88 23.12 -11.66
CA ASN A 156 24.21 22.66 -12.04
C ASN A 156 25.32 23.68 -11.71
N ALA A 157 24.97 24.93 -11.41
CA ALA A 157 25.92 25.93 -10.94
C ALA A 157 26.58 25.47 -9.63
N ASN A 158 27.72 26.07 -9.28
CA ASN A 158 28.44 25.77 -8.04
C ASN A 158 28.86 24.28 -7.94
N ASN A 159 29.32 23.69 -9.05
CA ASN A 159 29.70 22.27 -9.16
C ASN A 159 28.55 21.28 -8.83
N GLY A 160 27.29 21.65 -9.11
CA GLY A 160 26.14 20.78 -8.86
C GLY A 160 25.82 20.60 -7.37
N LEU A 161 26.24 21.53 -6.52
CA LEU A 161 26.00 21.50 -5.08
C LEU A 161 24.50 21.48 -4.76
N LEU A 162 23.73 22.36 -5.41
CA LEU A 162 22.28 22.45 -5.23
C LEU A 162 21.57 21.20 -5.77
N LEU A 163 21.96 20.73 -6.96
CA LEU A 163 21.47 19.46 -7.51
C LEU A 163 21.68 18.32 -6.50
N THR A 164 22.91 18.17 -5.99
CA THR A 164 23.26 17.15 -5.00
C THR A 164 22.41 17.26 -3.74
N PHE A 165 22.21 18.47 -3.21
CA PHE A 165 21.35 18.72 -2.06
C PHE A 165 19.90 18.27 -2.31
N PHE A 166 19.27 18.72 -3.40
CA PHE A 166 17.89 18.38 -3.71
C PHE A 166 17.71 16.89 -3.99
N THR A 167 18.64 16.27 -4.70
CA THR A 167 18.58 14.84 -5.01
C THR A 167 18.70 13.98 -3.75
N TYR A 168 19.57 14.32 -2.80
CA TYR A 168 19.62 13.62 -1.52
C TYR A 168 18.34 13.83 -0.69
N ALA A 169 17.82 15.05 -0.66
CA ALA A 169 16.59 15.35 0.07
C ALA A 169 15.39 14.56 -0.49
N GLU A 170 15.26 14.51 -1.81
CA GLU A 170 14.24 13.73 -2.51
C GLU A 170 14.41 12.22 -2.24
N ALA A 171 15.62 11.67 -2.41
CA ALA A 171 15.90 10.27 -2.16
C ALA A 171 15.56 9.84 -0.71
N MET A 172 15.87 10.70 0.28
CA MET A 172 15.49 10.45 1.68
C MET A 172 13.98 10.57 1.90
N ALA A 173 13.30 11.53 1.25
CA ALA A 173 11.85 11.70 1.34
C ALA A 173 11.05 10.59 0.65
N ILE A 174 11.63 9.90 -0.34
CA ILE A 174 11.05 8.71 -0.97
C ILE A 174 10.91 7.55 0.03
N ALA A 175 11.78 7.45 1.03
CA ALA A 175 11.70 6.37 2.02
C ALA A 175 10.36 6.37 2.80
N PRO A 176 9.92 7.46 3.47
CA PRO A 176 8.62 7.50 4.13
C PRO A 176 7.45 7.39 3.14
N LEU A 177 7.57 7.89 1.90
CA LEU A 177 6.57 7.66 0.84
C LEU A 177 6.37 6.16 0.60
N MET A 178 7.45 5.45 0.31
CA MET A 178 7.41 4.02 -0.03
C MET A 178 6.94 3.17 1.16
N LEU A 179 7.50 3.40 2.34
CA LEU A 179 7.13 2.63 3.54
C LEU A 179 5.66 2.82 3.91
N SER A 180 5.17 4.07 3.86
CA SER A 180 3.77 4.36 4.16
C SER A 180 2.83 3.81 3.08
N PHE A 181 3.20 3.90 1.80
CA PHE A 181 2.41 3.33 0.71
C PHE A 181 2.30 1.81 0.83
N ILE A 182 3.42 1.12 0.99
CA ILE A 182 3.48 -0.33 1.20
C ILE A 182 2.61 -0.71 2.40
N TYR A 183 2.75 0.01 3.52
CA TYR A 183 1.95 -0.22 4.71
C TYR A 183 0.45 -0.07 4.47
N PHE A 184 0.00 1.06 3.89
CA PHE A 184 -1.43 1.32 3.70
C PHE A 184 -2.08 0.39 2.66
N ILE A 185 -1.39 0.11 1.56
CA ILE A 185 -1.84 -0.86 0.55
C ILE A 185 -1.93 -2.25 1.16
N SER A 186 -0.89 -2.67 1.89
CA SER A 186 -0.86 -3.98 2.52
C SER A 186 -1.94 -4.14 3.58
N PHE A 187 -2.08 -3.17 4.48
CA PHE A 187 -3.12 -3.23 5.50
C PHE A 187 -4.52 -3.21 4.86
N SER A 188 -4.74 -2.42 3.80
CA SER A 188 -6.03 -2.40 3.10
C SER A 188 -6.35 -3.73 2.41
N SER A 189 -5.32 -4.48 1.99
CA SER A 189 -5.47 -5.78 1.32
C SER A 189 -6.15 -6.84 2.18
N ILE A 190 -6.20 -6.70 3.52
CA ILE A 190 -6.98 -7.59 4.39
C ILE A 190 -8.46 -7.63 3.97
N SER A 191 -8.99 -6.49 3.51
CA SER A 191 -10.40 -6.38 3.07
C SER A 191 -10.70 -7.14 1.77
N LEU A 192 -9.67 -7.59 1.05
CA LEU A 192 -9.82 -8.45 -0.12
C LEU A 192 -10.45 -9.78 0.25
N TYR A 193 -9.98 -10.42 1.32
CA TYR A 193 -10.47 -11.72 1.76
C TYR A 193 -11.94 -11.63 2.21
N TYR A 194 -12.30 -10.55 2.90
CA TYR A 194 -13.71 -10.27 3.20
C TYR A 194 -14.56 -10.17 1.92
N ARG A 195 -14.11 -9.41 0.92
CA ARG A 195 -14.83 -9.25 -0.35
C ARG A 195 -14.90 -10.52 -1.18
N ALA A 196 -13.90 -11.39 -1.06
CA ALA A 196 -13.91 -12.68 -1.74
C ALA A 196 -14.95 -13.64 -1.13
N ASN A 197 -15.22 -13.52 0.17
CA ASN A 197 -16.18 -14.36 0.89
C ASN A 197 -17.62 -13.81 0.90
N VAL A 198 -17.82 -12.51 0.63
CA VAL A 198 -19.14 -11.88 0.56
C VAL A 198 -19.53 -11.65 -0.90
N LEU A 199 -20.29 -12.59 -1.46
CA LEU A 199 -20.53 -12.70 -2.91
C LEU A 199 -21.61 -11.76 -3.47
N VAL A 200 -22.47 -11.15 -2.64
CA VAL A 200 -23.71 -10.49 -3.14
C VAL A 200 -23.94 -9.07 -2.58
N SER A 201 -23.04 -8.51 -1.77
CA SER A 201 -23.26 -7.18 -1.19
C SER A 201 -22.85 -6.02 -2.12
N THR A 202 -23.61 -4.92 -2.08
CA THR A 202 -23.27 -3.70 -2.85
C THR A 202 -21.97 -3.05 -2.32
N ILE A 203 -21.22 -2.36 -3.20
CA ILE A 203 -19.96 -1.68 -2.84
C ILE A 203 -20.10 -0.75 -1.63
N PRO A 204 -21.16 0.07 -1.49
CA PRO A 204 -21.31 0.95 -0.34
C PRO A 204 -21.41 0.19 0.98
N ILE A 205 -22.17 -0.92 1.01
CA ILE A 205 -22.35 -1.76 2.20
C ILE A 205 -21.02 -2.39 2.61
N ILE A 206 -20.31 -2.99 1.66
CA ILE A 206 -18.97 -3.57 1.89
C ILE A 206 -18.02 -2.51 2.45
N ARG A 207 -18.01 -1.30 1.87
CA ARG A 207 -17.16 -0.21 2.33
C ARG A 207 -17.51 0.22 3.76
N LEU A 208 -18.79 0.29 4.09
CA LEU A 208 -19.28 0.67 5.41
C LEU A 208 -18.91 -0.39 6.47
N CYS A 209 -19.12 -1.68 6.17
CA CYS A 209 -18.69 -2.79 7.02
C CYS A 209 -17.17 -2.77 7.29
N VAL A 210 -16.34 -2.66 6.23
CA VAL A 210 -14.88 -2.60 6.38
C VAL A 210 -14.46 -1.38 7.20
N ASN A 211 -15.11 -0.22 7.00
CA ASN A 211 -14.84 0.98 7.79
C ASN A 211 -15.22 0.80 9.26
N ASN A 212 -16.37 0.22 9.57
CA ASN A 212 -16.82 -0.03 10.93
C ASN A 212 -15.89 -1.02 11.66
N THR A 213 -15.49 -2.08 10.97
CA THR A 213 -14.51 -3.05 11.49
C THR A 213 -13.17 -2.38 11.80
N TYR A 214 -12.62 -1.60 10.86
CA TYR A 214 -11.36 -0.89 11.09
C TYR A 214 -11.45 0.21 12.14
N ARG A 215 -12.61 0.85 12.30
CA ARG A 215 -12.84 1.85 13.36
C ARG A 215 -12.75 1.20 14.75
N ARG A 216 -13.36 0.02 14.92
CA ARG A 216 -13.46 -0.65 16.21
C ARG A 216 -12.24 -1.52 16.55
N PHE A 217 -11.79 -2.32 15.60
CA PHE A 217 -10.73 -3.33 15.81
C PHE A 217 -9.42 -2.98 15.09
N GLY A 218 -9.35 -1.87 14.36
CA GLY A 218 -8.18 -1.52 13.56
C GLY A 218 -6.89 -1.38 14.35
N LYS A 219 -6.94 -0.99 15.64
CA LYS A 219 -5.74 -0.92 16.48
C LYS A 219 -5.12 -2.29 16.73
N GLU A 220 -5.95 -3.29 17.04
CA GLU A 220 -5.52 -4.67 17.27
C GLU A 220 -5.08 -5.33 15.96
N MET A 221 -5.85 -5.13 14.88
CA MET A 221 -5.47 -5.59 13.55
C MET A 221 -4.11 -5.03 13.11
N ARG A 222 -3.84 -3.74 13.37
CA ARG A 222 -2.53 -3.13 13.09
C ARG A 222 -1.42 -3.78 13.92
N LYS A 223 -1.67 -4.07 15.19
CA LYS A 223 -0.69 -4.76 16.06
C LYS A 223 -0.32 -6.14 15.50
N ASP A 224 -1.32 -6.92 15.08
CA ASP A 224 -1.07 -8.23 14.47
C ASP A 224 -0.40 -8.13 13.10
N TRP A 225 -0.80 -7.13 12.30
CA TRP A 225 -0.14 -6.83 11.03
C TRP A 225 1.34 -6.54 11.24
N TRP A 226 1.70 -5.69 12.20
CA TRP A 226 3.10 -5.42 12.53
C TRP A 226 3.81 -6.67 13.07
N ALA A 227 3.13 -7.48 13.87
CA ALA A 227 3.72 -8.70 14.41
C ALA A 227 4.12 -9.72 13.32
N LEU A 228 3.42 -9.73 12.17
CA LEU A 228 3.67 -10.66 11.07
C LEU A 228 4.44 -10.05 9.90
N ASN A 229 4.18 -8.79 9.55
CA ASN A 229 4.64 -8.17 8.31
C ASN A 229 5.71 -7.08 8.50
N TRP A 230 6.21 -6.82 9.72
CA TRP A 230 7.36 -5.92 9.90
C TRP A 230 8.60 -6.29 9.04
N PRO A 231 8.91 -7.58 8.72
CA PRO A 231 10.06 -7.90 7.89
C PRO A 231 9.94 -7.34 6.47
N LEU A 232 8.72 -7.16 5.96
CA LEU A 232 8.45 -6.49 4.68
C LEU A 232 9.07 -5.08 4.67
N LEU A 233 8.82 -4.31 5.72
CA LEU A 233 9.32 -2.93 5.84
C LEU A 233 10.81 -2.90 6.13
N ALA A 234 11.32 -3.82 6.94
CA ALA A 234 12.76 -3.93 7.21
C ALA A 234 13.56 -4.25 5.93
N LEU A 235 13.06 -5.18 5.11
CA LEU A 235 13.68 -5.51 3.81
C LEU A 235 13.62 -4.35 2.83
N SER A 236 12.51 -3.60 2.82
CA SER A 236 12.40 -2.37 2.03
C SER A 236 13.46 -1.34 2.43
N VAL A 237 13.62 -1.04 3.72
CA VAL A 237 14.67 -0.13 4.20
C VAL A 237 16.07 -0.65 3.84
N PHE A 238 16.32 -1.94 4.06
CA PHE A 238 17.62 -2.53 3.72
C PHE A 238 17.91 -2.42 2.22
N GLY A 239 16.89 -2.62 1.38
CA GLY A 239 17.00 -2.48 -0.07
C GLY A 239 17.30 -1.06 -0.52
N MET A 240 16.69 -0.06 0.14
CA MET A 240 17.01 1.36 -0.08
C MET A 240 18.48 1.64 0.23
N VAL A 241 18.96 1.20 1.40
CA VAL A 241 20.36 1.43 1.82
C VAL A 241 21.34 0.78 0.85
N VAL A 242 21.11 -0.48 0.46
CA VAL A 242 21.96 -1.18 -0.51
C VAL A 242 21.97 -0.45 -1.85
N ALA A 243 20.82 0.00 -2.35
CA ALA A 243 20.75 0.74 -3.60
C ALA A 243 21.44 2.11 -3.52
N SER A 244 21.32 2.83 -2.40
CA SER A 244 22.06 4.07 -2.18
C SER A 244 23.58 3.84 -2.22
N VAL A 245 24.06 2.79 -1.56
CA VAL A 245 25.50 2.43 -1.58
C VAL A 245 25.95 2.09 -3.01
N ILE A 246 25.17 1.30 -3.76
CA ILE A 246 25.49 0.97 -5.16
C ILE A 246 25.49 2.23 -6.03
N CYS A 247 24.50 3.11 -5.88
CA CYS A 247 24.42 4.36 -6.64
C CYS A 247 25.65 5.24 -6.38
N ILE A 248 26.01 5.44 -5.11
CA ILE A 248 27.11 6.34 -4.71
C ILE A 248 28.48 5.78 -5.11
N PHE A 249 28.75 4.49 -4.84
CA PHE A 249 30.10 3.95 -4.99
C PHE A 249 30.35 3.26 -6.33
N ALA A 250 29.33 2.64 -6.94
CA ALA A 250 29.51 1.86 -8.16
C ALA A 250 29.05 2.62 -9.42
N ILE A 251 27.87 3.22 -9.40
CA ILE A 251 27.32 3.93 -10.58
C ILE A 251 27.89 5.34 -10.69
N GLN A 252 28.05 6.03 -9.55
CA GLN A 252 28.60 7.38 -9.44
C GLN A 252 27.78 8.46 -10.18
N ASP A 253 26.52 8.18 -10.46
CA ASP A 253 25.54 9.15 -10.97
C ASP A 253 24.47 9.37 -9.90
N ILE A 254 24.55 10.53 -9.25
CA ILE A 254 23.65 10.88 -8.16
C ILE A 254 22.22 11.12 -8.64
N THR A 255 22.01 11.51 -9.89
CA THR A 255 20.67 11.83 -10.44
C THR A 255 19.77 10.60 -10.45
N LEU A 256 20.36 9.40 -10.50
CA LEU A 256 19.65 8.13 -10.46
C LEU A 256 19.31 7.66 -9.04
N LEU A 257 19.83 8.33 -8.00
CA LEU A 257 19.66 7.92 -6.61
C LEU A 257 18.18 7.76 -6.19
N PRO A 258 17.26 8.70 -6.48
CA PRO A 258 15.84 8.57 -6.12
C PRO A 258 15.21 7.30 -6.71
N SER A 259 15.43 7.06 -8.00
CA SER A 259 14.87 5.90 -8.72
C SER A 259 15.49 4.59 -8.24
N LEU A 260 16.81 4.55 -8.04
CA LEU A 260 17.49 3.36 -7.54
C LEU A 260 17.08 3.00 -6.12
N VAL A 261 16.86 3.98 -5.24
CA VAL A 261 16.33 3.76 -3.89
C VAL A 261 14.94 3.10 -3.94
N MET A 262 14.06 3.52 -4.84
CA MET A 262 12.77 2.88 -5.04
C MET A 262 12.91 1.44 -5.56
N ILE A 263 13.74 1.23 -6.58
CA ILE A 263 13.98 -0.10 -7.17
C ILE A 263 14.55 -1.04 -6.11
N GLY A 264 15.56 -0.59 -5.36
CA GLY A 264 16.19 -1.35 -4.27
C GLY A 264 15.21 -1.71 -3.17
N SER A 265 14.38 -0.76 -2.74
CA SER A 265 13.30 -0.99 -1.78
C SER A 265 12.41 -2.15 -2.19
N VAL A 266 12.03 -2.22 -3.46
CA VAL A 266 11.12 -3.24 -3.99
C VAL A 266 11.85 -4.56 -4.23
N ALA A 267 13.09 -4.53 -4.70
CA ALA A 267 13.85 -5.71 -5.08
C ALA A 267 14.04 -6.70 -3.92
N LEU A 268 14.22 -6.21 -2.69
CA LEU A 268 14.37 -7.09 -1.53
C LEU A 268 13.05 -7.61 -0.96
N LEU A 269 11.90 -7.03 -1.33
CA LEU A 269 10.59 -7.53 -0.90
C LEU A 269 10.33 -8.95 -1.40
N PHE A 270 10.96 -9.36 -2.51
CA PHE A 270 10.83 -10.70 -3.09
C PHE A 270 11.09 -11.82 -2.10
N ILE A 271 12.04 -11.59 -1.19
CA ILE A 271 12.45 -12.58 -0.19
C ILE A 271 11.28 -12.87 0.77
N PHE A 272 10.39 -11.90 0.99
CA PHE A 272 9.30 -12.00 1.95
C PHE A 272 7.92 -12.20 1.32
N LEU A 273 7.74 -11.86 0.04
CA LEU A 273 6.47 -12.06 -0.67
C LEU A 273 5.85 -13.47 -0.54
N PRO A 274 6.63 -14.57 -0.52
CA PRO A 274 6.07 -15.92 -0.32
C PRO A 274 5.35 -16.10 1.03
N PHE A 275 5.76 -15.35 2.05
CA PHE A 275 5.15 -15.39 3.38
C PHE A 275 4.08 -14.32 3.58
N TYR A 276 4.15 -13.26 2.78
CA TYR A 276 3.24 -12.12 2.85
C TYR A 276 1.77 -12.51 2.67
N TYR A 277 1.41 -13.22 1.59
CA TYR A 277 0.01 -13.57 1.33
C TYR A 277 -0.60 -14.48 2.41
N PRO A 278 0.08 -15.56 2.86
CA PRO A 278 -0.38 -16.35 4.01
C PRO A 278 -0.57 -15.51 5.28
N ASN A 279 0.33 -14.56 5.56
CA ASN A 279 0.20 -13.69 6.73
C ASN A 279 -1.09 -12.85 6.70
N ILE A 280 -1.40 -12.23 5.55
CA ILE A 280 -2.61 -11.40 5.41
C ILE A 280 -3.87 -12.25 5.58
N GLU A 281 -3.90 -13.46 5.04
CA GLU A 281 -5.05 -14.34 5.22
C GLU A 281 -5.22 -14.80 6.67
N VAL A 282 -4.13 -15.12 7.37
CA VAL A 282 -4.20 -15.50 8.80
C VAL A 282 -4.73 -14.35 9.65
N ILE A 283 -4.33 -13.11 9.35
CA ILE A 283 -4.89 -11.92 9.98
C ILE A 283 -6.39 -11.85 9.69
N TYR A 284 -6.81 -11.96 8.43
CA TYR A 284 -8.23 -11.94 8.09
C TYR A 284 -9.03 -12.99 8.86
N LYS A 285 -8.59 -14.26 8.87
CA LYS A 285 -9.27 -15.36 9.56
C LYS A 285 -9.42 -15.12 11.06
N LYS A 286 -8.41 -14.53 11.72
CA LYS A 286 -8.52 -14.12 13.13
C LYS A 286 -9.65 -13.11 13.36
N TYR A 287 -9.87 -12.19 12.41
CA TYR A 287 -10.85 -11.11 12.53
C TYR A 287 -12.14 -11.36 11.74
N GLU A 288 -12.36 -12.56 11.21
CA GLU A 288 -13.52 -12.86 10.36
C GLU A 288 -14.85 -12.57 11.06
N ASN A 289 -15.00 -13.00 12.31
CA ASN A 289 -16.19 -12.71 13.12
C ASN A 289 -16.38 -11.21 13.38
N HIS A 290 -15.30 -10.43 13.43
CA HIS A 290 -15.39 -8.98 13.59
C HIS A 290 -15.90 -8.30 12.31
N PHE A 291 -15.57 -8.85 11.14
CA PHE A 291 -16.17 -8.41 9.88
C PHE A 291 -17.66 -8.78 9.79
N LYS A 292 -18.07 -9.95 10.31
CA LYS A 292 -19.50 -10.32 10.42
C LYS A 292 -20.26 -9.35 11.33
N GLN A 293 -19.75 -9.09 12.53
CA GLN A 293 -20.31 -8.08 13.45
C GLN A 293 -20.35 -6.67 12.82
N GLY A 294 -19.32 -6.30 12.06
CA GLY A 294 -19.29 -5.05 11.31
C GLY A 294 -20.37 -4.97 10.23
N ASN A 295 -20.73 -6.10 9.63
CA ASN A 295 -21.81 -6.22 8.65
C ASN A 295 -23.19 -6.05 9.30
N GLU A 296 -23.45 -6.72 10.42
CA GLU A 296 -24.68 -6.56 11.21
C GLU A 296 -24.90 -5.09 11.61
N GLN A 297 -23.84 -4.42 12.08
CA GLN A 297 -23.92 -2.99 12.42
C GLN A 297 -24.17 -2.11 11.19
N ALA A 298 -23.56 -2.43 10.06
CA ALA A 298 -23.80 -1.72 8.81
C ALA A 298 -25.26 -1.83 8.38
N ILE A 299 -25.84 -3.02 8.47
CA ILE A 299 -27.25 -3.30 8.18
C ILE A 299 -28.15 -2.51 9.15
N ASN A 300 -27.87 -2.55 10.45
CA ASN A 300 -28.62 -1.79 11.46
C ASN A 300 -28.56 -0.26 11.23
N GLU A 301 -27.40 0.28 10.86
CA GLU A 301 -27.27 1.70 10.52
C GLU A 301 -28.07 2.07 9.24
N ILE A 302 -28.12 1.18 8.26
CA ILE A 302 -28.90 1.38 7.02
C ILE A 302 -30.40 1.34 7.34
N ILE A 303 -30.85 0.38 8.14
CA ILE A 303 -32.25 0.26 8.58
C ILE A 303 -32.66 1.50 9.35
N GLN A 304 -31.86 1.95 10.32
CA GLN A 304 -32.16 3.17 11.07
C GLN A 304 -32.23 4.41 10.17
N LYS A 305 -31.38 4.50 9.14
CA LYS A 305 -31.45 5.60 8.17
C LYS A 305 -32.71 5.51 7.32
N LEU A 306 -33.06 4.32 6.83
CA LEU A 306 -34.30 4.09 6.08
C LEU A 306 -35.54 4.43 6.92
N GLN A 307 -35.60 3.95 8.16
CA GLN A 307 -36.67 4.23 9.12
C GLN A 307 -36.81 5.73 9.46
N ARG A 308 -35.75 6.52 9.31
CA ARG A 308 -35.76 7.98 9.51
C ARG A 308 -36.05 8.76 8.22
N SER A 309 -35.82 8.18 7.05
CA SER A 309 -35.96 8.85 5.75
C SER A 309 -37.29 8.55 5.03
N ILE A 310 -38.02 7.53 5.45
CA ILE A 310 -39.28 7.10 4.86
C ILE A 310 -40.32 7.00 5.98
N ASP A 311 -41.47 7.67 5.81
CA ASP A 311 -42.67 7.43 6.62
C ASP A 311 -43.23 6.04 6.27
N PHE A 312 -42.58 4.99 6.80
CA PHE A 312 -43.07 3.63 6.64
C PHE A 312 -44.40 3.46 7.36
N SER A 313 -45.33 2.76 6.70
CA SER A 313 -46.53 2.25 7.38
C SER A 313 -46.12 1.26 8.49
N ALA A 314 -46.94 1.14 9.54
CA ALA A 314 -46.64 0.24 10.67
C ALA A 314 -46.50 -1.24 10.26
N GLU A 315 -47.12 -1.62 9.14
CA GLU A 315 -47.12 -2.97 8.57
C GLU A 315 -45.80 -3.30 7.86
N GLU A 316 -45.25 -2.36 7.09
CA GLU A 316 -43.95 -2.55 6.40
C GLU A 316 -42.78 -2.63 7.38
N LYS A 317 -42.84 -1.87 8.48
CA LYS A 317 -41.85 -1.99 9.58
C LYS A 317 -41.85 -3.38 10.19
N LYS A 318 -43.04 -3.94 10.43
CA LYS A 318 -43.19 -5.25 11.08
C LYS A 318 -42.69 -6.38 10.19
N ASN A 319 -42.98 -6.31 8.88
CA ASN A 319 -42.49 -7.28 7.91
C ASN A 319 -40.97 -7.25 7.76
N ILE A 320 -40.35 -6.07 7.73
CA ILE A 320 -38.89 -5.94 7.65
C ILE A 320 -38.22 -6.49 8.93
N GLU A 321 -38.77 -6.19 10.11
CA GLU A 321 -38.26 -6.71 11.38
C GLU A 321 -38.42 -8.23 11.51
N GLU A 322 -39.51 -8.81 11.01
CA GLU A 322 -39.72 -10.27 10.99
C GLU A 322 -38.78 -10.96 10.00
N SER A 323 -38.58 -10.42 8.79
CA SER A 323 -37.62 -10.98 7.82
C SER A 323 -36.19 -10.98 8.36
N LEU A 324 -35.79 -9.92 9.06
CA LEU A 324 -34.45 -9.81 9.67
C LEU A 324 -34.25 -10.77 10.85
N LYS A 325 -35.26 -10.98 11.68
CA LYS A 325 -35.20 -11.97 12.76
C LYS A 325 -35.10 -13.39 12.23
N ASN A 326 -35.76 -13.67 11.12
CA ASN A 326 -35.69 -14.99 10.49
C ASN A 326 -34.31 -15.23 9.86
N GLU A 327 -33.70 -14.24 9.19
CA GLU A 327 -32.32 -14.35 8.70
C GLU A 327 -31.29 -14.48 9.83
N GLN A 328 -31.49 -13.82 10.98
CA GLN A 328 -30.62 -13.98 12.16
C GLN A 328 -30.73 -15.38 12.80
N ASN A 329 -31.92 -15.95 12.85
CA ASN A 329 -32.13 -17.29 13.42
C ASN A 329 -31.63 -18.42 12.51
N ASP A 330 -31.57 -18.20 11.20
CA ASP A 330 -31.02 -19.18 10.25
C ASP A 330 -29.48 -19.21 10.27
N ASP A 331 -28.82 -18.08 10.57
CA ASP A 331 -27.36 -17.98 10.73
C ASP A 331 -26.85 -18.51 12.10
N ASP A 332 -27.69 -18.50 13.15
CA ASP A 332 -27.36 -19.06 14.48
C ASP A 332 -27.59 -20.59 14.59
N ASN A 333 -28.32 -21.17 13.62
CA ASN A 333 -28.61 -22.62 13.55
C ASN A 333 -27.71 -23.39 12.55
N GLN A 334 -26.72 -22.73 11.94
CA GLN A 334 -25.65 -23.33 11.12
C GLN A 334 -24.30 -23.19 11.80
#